data_AF-A0A970NYI2-F1
#
_entry.id   AF-A0A970NYI2-F1
#
_cell.length_a   1.000
_cell.length_b   1.000
_cell.length_c   1.000
_cell.angle_alpha   90.00
_cell.angle_beta   90.00
_cell.angle_gamma   90.00
#
_symmetry.space_group_name_H-M   'P 1'
#
loop_
_entity.id
_entity.type
_entity.pdbx_description
1 polymer ?
#
loop_
_entity_poly.entity_id
_entity_poly.type
_entity_poly.pdbx_seq_one_letter_code
_entity_poly.pdbx_strand_id
1 'polypeptide(L)'
;MRTTTNTIITLALLIAAMSGPASNAAAQQQVNIKTLFWMLPADAFPEYVPQDDKEGKESHISVCDYRNGYLELGGGQFIWEMCYWNLKDGRKLVAVNRNYETGPELRFFYYENGKLREDADYNIWENIFIKLEDFIDLSLLKPDIVEELRKNVESLKYMFYYQLPQKGTSLKILIDRESLIEDFETIPYEACKELTIRWVNEKWIK
;
A
#
# COMPACT_ATOMS: atom_id res chain seq x y z
N MET A 1 54.52 45.59 -47.24
CA MET A 1 55.63 45.41 -46.28
C MET A 1 55.05 44.82 -45.00
N ARG A 2 55.46 43.59 -44.66
CA ARG A 2 55.39 42.86 -43.38
C ARG A 2 54.04 42.75 -42.64
N THR A 3 53.44 41.57 -42.84
CA THR A 3 52.63 40.81 -41.87
C THR A 3 53.47 40.31 -40.69
N THR A 4 52.89 40.40 -39.49
CA THR A 4 53.10 39.53 -38.32
C THR A 4 51.89 39.78 -37.42
N THR A 5 51.24 38.78 -36.83
CA THR A 5 51.75 38.12 -35.62
C THR A 5 51.04 36.78 -35.42
N ASN A 6 51.81 35.82 -34.91
CA ASN A 6 51.42 34.48 -34.51
C ASN A 6 50.47 34.46 -33.29
N THR A 7 49.82 33.30 -33.16
CA THR A 7 49.67 32.46 -31.94
C THR A 7 48.24 32.31 -31.41
N ILE A 8 47.77 31.06 -31.36
CA ILE A 8 47.32 30.27 -30.17
C ILE A 8 46.27 29.24 -30.60
N ILE A 9 46.58 27.99 -30.27
CA ILE A 9 45.80 26.76 -30.42
C ILE A 9 44.65 26.76 -29.41
N THR A 10 43.43 26.37 -29.80
CA THR A 10 42.45 25.82 -28.83
C THR A 10 41.64 24.70 -29.47
N LEU A 11 41.80 23.53 -28.87
CA LEU A 11 41.12 22.28 -29.12
C LEU A 11 39.71 22.34 -28.50
N ALA A 12 38.65 22.30 -29.31
CA ALA A 12 37.29 22.14 -28.82
C ALA A 12 36.87 20.67 -28.93
N LEU A 13 36.91 19.98 -27.80
CA LEU A 13 36.31 18.65 -27.60
C LEU A 13 34.79 18.75 -27.80
N LEU A 14 34.28 18.06 -28.82
CA LEU A 14 32.85 17.76 -28.93
C LEU A 14 32.52 16.70 -27.87
N ILE A 15 31.98 17.13 -26.73
CA ILE A 15 31.28 16.22 -25.83
C ILE A 15 29.91 15.98 -26.47
N ALA A 16 29.80 14.84 -27.15
CA ALA A 16 28.51 14.29 -27.51
C ALA A 16 27.73 14.06 -26.20
N ALA A 17 26.74 14.91 -25.95
CA ALA A 17 25.77 14.67 -24.89
C ALA A 17 25.03 13.37 -25.25
N MET A 18 25.40 12.29 -24.56
CA MET A 18 24.62 11.07 -24.55
C MET A 18 23.29 11.39 -23.85
N SER A 19 22.27 11.70 -24.63
CA SER A 19 20.87 11.65 -24.22
C SER A 19 20.47 10.18 -24.03
N GLY A 20 20.98 9.60 -22.93
CA GLY A 20 20.46 8.35 -22.36
C GLY A 20 19.25 8.62 -21.45
N PRO A 21 18.44 7.60 -21.15
CA PRO A 21 17.11 7.72 -20.53
C PRO A 21 17.19 8.03 -19.03
N ALA A 22 17.68 9.22 -18.66
CA ALA A 22 17.73 9.67 -17.26
C ALA A 22 16.48 10.46 -16.83
N SER A 23 15.62 10.87 -17.77
CA SER A 23 14.49 11.76 -17.47
C SER A 23 13.32 11.05 -16.78
N ASN A 24 13.05 9.78 -17.09
CA ASN A 24 11.88 9.09 -16.55
C ASN A 24 12.07 8.65 -15.08
N ALA A 25 13.26 8.19 -14.71
CA ALA A 25 13.54 7.76 -13.33
C ALA A 25 13.50 8.95 -12.35
N ALA A 26 14.05 10.10 -12.75
CA ALA A 26 14.04 11.32 -11.92
C ALA A 26 12.62 11.92 -11.76
N ALA A 27 11.79 11.88 -12.82
CA ALA A 27 10.41 12.35 -12.76
C ALA A 27 9.49 11.42 -11.93
N GLN A 28 9.71 10.11 -11.96
CA GLN A 28 8.99 9.14 -11.12
C GLN A 28 9.37 9.27 -9.63
N GLN A 29 10.58 9.75 -9.32
CA GLN A 29 11.05 10.02 -7.97
C GLN A 29 10.34 11.20 -7.28
N GLN A 30 9.72 12.11 -8.04
CA GLN A 30 9.06 13.31 -7.52
C GLN A 30 7.57 13.10 -7.17
N VAL A 31 7.01 11.94 -7.51
CA VAL A 31 5.59 11.62 -7.28
C VAL A 31 5.39 11.21 -5.82
N ASN A 32 4.59 11.99 -5.10
CA ASN A 32 4.27 11.77 -3.69
C ASN A 32 2.84 11.21 -3.51
N ILE A 33 2.47 10.89 -2.27
CA ILE A 33 1.17 10.25 -1.97
C ILE A 33 -0.03 11.09 -2.43
N LYS A 34 0.05 12.41 -2.32
CA LYS A 34 -1.05 13.30 -2.74
C LYS A 34 -1.17 13.38 -4.27
N THR A 35 -0.06 13.29 -5.00
CA THR A 35 -0.12 13.13 -6.46
C THR A 35 -0.84 11.84 -6.86
N LEU A 36 -0.52 10.73 -6.19
CA LEU A 36 -1.16 9.44 -6.45
C LEU A 36 -2.64 9.41 -6.07
N PHE A 37 -2.98 10.04 -4.94
CA PHE A 37 -4.37 10.24 -4.49
C PHE A 37 -5.22 10.87 -5.59
N TRP A 38 -4.71 11.91 -6.26
CA TRP A 38 -5.42 12.57 -7.37
C TRP A 38 -5.51 11.76 -8.66
N MET A 39 -4.76 10.67 -8.78
CA MET A 39 -4.77 9.78 -9.94
C MET A 39 -5.70 8.57 -9.76
N LEU A 40 -6.23 8.37 -8.54
CA LEU A 40 -7.13 7.25 -8.26
C LEU A 40 -8.46 7.40 -9.03
N PRO A 41 -9.06 6.28 -9.45
CA PRO A 41 -10.38 6.32 -10.06
C PRO A 41 -11.45 6.68 -9.01
N ALA A 42 -12.58 7.23 -9.46
CA ALA A 42 -13.61 7.78 -8.57
C ALA A 42 -14.20 6.74 -7.60
N ASP A 43 -14.32 5.49 -8.04
CA ASP A 43 -14.83 4.35 -7.27
C ASP A 43 -13.87 3.87 -6.17
N ALA A 44 -12.60 4.30 -6.19
CA ALA A 44 -11.67 4.04 -5.09
C ALA A 44 -11.96 4.91 -3.84
N PHE A 45 -12.90 5.86 -3.93
CA PHE A 45 -13.23 6.77 -2.84
C PHE A 45 -14.56 6.43 -2.16
N PRO A 46 -14.71 6.73 -0.86
CA PRO A 46 -16.00 6.66 -0.19
C PRO A 46 -17.04 7.62 -0.80
N GLU A 47 -18.31 7.23 -0.73
CA GLU A 47 -19.44 7.99 -1.32
C GLU A 47 -19.57 9.41 -0.76
N TYR A 48 -19.19 9.63 0.51
CA TYR A 48 -19.25 10.93 1.15
C TYR A 48 -18.15 11.89 0.67
N VAL A 49 -17.14 11.40 -0.06
CA VAL A 49 -16.02 12.22 -0.53
C VAL A 49 -16.41 12.82 -1.89
N PRO A 50 -16.46 14.15 -2.01
CA PRO A 50 -16.81 14.79 -3.27
C PRO A 50 -15.70 14.54 -4.32
N GLN A 51 -16.09 14.28 -5.57
CA GLN A 51 -15.15 13.94 -6.64
C GLN A 51 -14.75 15.16 -7.49
N ASP A 52 -15.68 16.08 -7.72
CA ASP A 52 -15.48 17.26 -8.59
C ASP A 52 -15.08 18.53 -7.83
N ASP A 53 -15.03 18.48 -6.49
CA ASP A 53 -14.59 19.58 -5.63
C ASP A 53 -13.25 19.26 -5.00
N LYS A 54 -12.21 19.96 -5.47
CA LYS A 54 -10.85 19.75 -4.99
C LYS A 54 -10.70 20.06 -3.50
N GLU A 55 -11.21 21.21 -3.07
CA GLU A 55 -11.06 21.66 -1.68
C GLU A 55 -11.93 20.82 -0.76
N GLY A 56 -13.15 20.50 -1.19
CA GLY A 56 -14.03 19.56 -0.49
C GLY A 56 -13.37 18.19 -0.29
N LYS A 57 -12.77 17.62 -1.34
CA LYS A 57 -12.11 16.30 -1.26
C LYS A 57 -10.91 16.33 -0.32
N GLU A 58 -10.07 17.35 -0.41
CA GLU A 58 -8.89 17.48 0.48
C GLU A 58 -9.28 17.78 1.93
N SER A 59 -10.45 18.36 2.18
CA SER A 59 -10.94 18.60 3.54
C SER A 59 -11.18 17.30 4.33
N HIS A 60 -11.34 16.17 3.64
CA HIS A 60 -11.47 14.85 4.28
C HIS A 60 -10.12 14.23 4.64
N ILE A 61 -8.99 14.78 4.20
CA ILE A 61 -7.66 14.21 4.51
C ILE A 61 -7.35 14.43 5.99
N SER A 62 -7.41 13.37 6.79
CA SER A 62 -7.10 13.39 8.23
C SER A 62 -5.60 13.28 8.48
N VAL A 63 -4.90 12.51 7.64
CA VAL A 63 -3.45 12.29 7.72
C VAL A 63 -2.85 12.38 6.31
N CYS A 64 -1.76 13.11 6.17
CA CYS A 64 -0.98 13.17 4.94
C CYS A 64 0.52 13.10 5.27
N ASP A 65 1.07 11.90 5.32
CA ASP A 65 2.49 11.65 5.58
C ASP A 65 3.26 11.53 4.26
N TYR A 66 3.75 12.66 3.76
CA TYR A 66 4.56 12.70 2.54
C TYR A 66 5.87 11.90 2.66
N ARG A 67 6.44 11.81 3.88
CA ARG A 67 7.74 11.19 4.09
C ARG A 67 7.64 9.67 3.96
N ASN A 68 6.60 9.09 4.54
CA ASN A 68 6.37 7.65 4.50
C ASN A 68 5.43 7.22 3.37
N GLY A 69 4.86 8.17 2.64
CA GLY A 69 3.98 7.88 1.52
C GLY A 69 2.66 7.27 1.97
N TYR A 70 2.03 7.85 2.99
CA TYR A 70 0.77 7.39 3.57
C TYR A 70 -0.25 8.54 3.63
N LEU A 71 -1.52 8.23 3.39
CA LEU A 71 -2.63 9.17 3.49
C LEU A 71 -3.87 8.46 4.02
N GLU A 72 -4.65 9.15 4.84
CA GLU A 72 -5.90 8.66 5.41
C GLU A 72 -7.01 9.69 5.21
N LEU A 73 -8.24 9.20 5.01
CA LEU A 73 -9.43 10.05 4.99
C LEU A 73 -10.25 9.85 6.26
N GLY A 74 -10.70 10.96 6.85
CA GLY A 74 -11.65 10.99 7.95
C GLY A 74 -13.09 11.24 7.48
N GLY A 75 -13.99 11.34 8.46
CA GLY A 75 -15.41 11.67 8.24
C GLY A 75 -16.32 10.47 7.93
N GLY A 76 -15.75 9.28 7.74
CA GLY A 76 -16.50 8.02 7.60
C GLY A 76 -16.51 7.20 8.90
N GLN A 77 -17.42 6.23 8.98
CA GLN A 77 -17.45 5.23 10.04
C GLN A 77 -16.26 4.25 9.95
N PHE A 78 -15.86 3.92 8.73
CA PHE A 78 -14.80 2.97 8.45
C PHE A 78 -13.55 3.66 7.92
N ILE A 79 -12.40 3.05 8.17
CA ILE A 79 -11.10 3.57 7.72
C ILE A 79 -11.03 3.51 6.21
N TRP A 80 -10.59 4.62 5.62
CA TRP A 80 -10.04 4.67 4.28
C TRP A 80 -8.60 5.15 4.38
N GLU A 81 -7.68 4.40 3.80
CA GLU A 81 -6.25 4.68 3.84
C GLU A 81 -5.59 4.29 2.52
N MET A 82 -4.44 4.91 2.24
CA MET A 82 -3.61 4.58 1.10
C MET A 82 -2.13 4.70 1.44
N CYS A 83 -1.30 3.87 0.82
CA CYS A 83 0.15 4.01 0.89
C CYS A 83 0.83 3.58 -0.42
N TYR A 84 2.15 3.74 -0.52
CA TYR A 84 2.91 3.15 -1.62
C TYR A 84 4.27 2.58 -1.20
N TRP A 85 4.73 1.58 -1.97
CA TRP A 85 6.08 1.05 -1.95
C TRP A 85 6.82 1.47 -3.22
N ASN A 86 8.06 1.93 -3.08
CA ASN A 86 8.93 2.15 -4.23
C ASN A 86 9.52 0.81 -4.68
N LEU A 87 9.38 0.51 -5.97
CA LEU A 87 9.94 -0.67 -6.60
C LEU A 87 11.36 -0.38 -7.11
N LYS A 88 12.17 -1.42 -7.24
CA LYS A 88 13.56 -1.39 -7.69
C LYS A 88 13.70 -0.88 -9.11
N ASP A 89 12.68 -1.08 -9.93
CA ASP A 89 12.60 -0.61 -11.32
C ASP A 89 12.11 0.84 -11.47
N GLY A 90 11.84 1.53 -10.35
CA GLY A 90 11.39 2.92 -10.33
C GLY A 90 9.87 3.10 -10.31
N ARG A 91 9.09 2.03 -10.56
CA ARG A 91 7.65 2.05 -10.38
C ARG A 91 7.27 2.22 -8.91
N LYS A 92 6.01 2.51 -8.64
CA LYS A 92 5.44 2.43 -7.29
C LYS A 92 4.28 1.44 -7.27
N LEU A 93 4.24 0.58 -6.26
CA LEU A 93 3.04 -0.18 -5.91
C LEU A 93 2.25 0.67 -4.93
N VAL A 94 1.01 0.99 -5.25
CA VAL A 94 0.09 1.78 -4.43
C VAL A 94 -0.99 0.85 -3.91
N ALA A 95 -1.29 0.92 -2.62
CA ALA A 95 -2.45 0.25 -2.05
C ALA A 95 -3.47 1.28 -1.59
N VAL A 96 -4.75 0.98 -1.81
CA VAL A 96 -5.88 1.66 -1.21
C VAL A 96 -6.65 0.62 -0.43
N ASN A 97 -6.92 0.90 0.83
CA ASN A 97 -7.76 0.06 1.67
C ASN A 97 -9.00 0.86 2.06
N ARG A 98 -10.17 0.28 1.79
CA ARG A 98 -11.46 0.80 2.23
C ARG A 98 -12.17 -0.27 3.03
N ASN A 99 -12.33 -0.05 4.32
CA ASN A 99 -13.08 -0.96 5.18
C ASN A 99 -14.59 -0.71 5.03
N TYR A 100 -15.39 -1.77 5.08
CA TYR A 100 -16.85 -1.72 5.18
C TYR A 100 -17.31 -2.68 6.28
N GLU A 101 -18.59 -2.59 6.63
CA GLU A 101 -19.26 -3.59 7.49
C GLU A 101 -19.23 -4.99 6.86
N THR A 102 -19.31 -5.07 5.54
CA THR A 102 -19.29 -6.33 4.77
C THR A 102 -17.87 -6.79 4.43
N GLY A 103 -16.85 -6.29 5.12
CA GLY A 103 -15.44 -6.60 4.89
C GLY A 103 -14.67 -5.52 4.14
N PRO A 104 -13.34 -5.64 4.05
CA PRO A 104 -12.51 -4.63 3.40
C PRO A 104 -12.42 -4.82 1.89
N GLU A 105 -12.11 -3.73 1.21
CA GLU A 105 -11.75 -3.67 -0.20
C GLU A 105 -10.31 -3.15 -0.30
N LEU A 106 -9.37 -4.09 -0.44
CA LEU A 106 -7.95 -3.79 -0.63
C LEU A 106 -7.62 -3.85 -2.11
N ARG A 107 -7.27 -2.71 -2.70
CA ARG A 107 -6.96 -2.56 -4.13
C ARG A 107 -5.52 -2.14 -4.33
N PHE A 108 -4.91 -2.66 -5.38
CA PHE A 108 -3.52 -2.39 -5.72
C PHE A 108 -3.39 -1.75 -7.10
N PHE A 109 -2.47 -0.80 -7.21
CA PHE A 109 -2.20 -0.08 -8.44
C PHE A 109 -0.69 0.03 -8.67
N TYR A 110 -0.29 -0.02 -9.93
CA TYR A 110 1.05 0.37 -10.35
C TYR A 110 1.06 1.79 -10.88
N TYR A 111 1.91 2.62 -10.31
CA TYR A 111 2.30 3.89 -10.91
C TYR A 111 3.54 3.70 -11.79
N GLU A 112 3.39 3.96 -13.07
CA GLU A 112 4.45 3.87 -14.06
C GLU A 112 4.23 4.91 -15.17
N ASN A 113 5.30 5.60 -15.59
CA ASN A 113 5.27 6.51 -16.75
C ASN A 113 4.13 7.55 -16.69
N GLY A 114 3.88 8.12 -15.50
CA GLY A 114 2.85 9.15 -15.31
C GLY A 114 1.42 8.62 -15.26
N LYS A 115 1.22 7.30 -15.20
CA LYS A 115 -0.10 6.67 -15.17
C LYS A 115 -0.23 5.75 -13.97
N LEU A 116 -1.40 5.78 -13.35
CA LEU A 116 -1.80 4.81 -12.33
C LEU A 116 -2.71 3.78 -12.99
N ARG A 117 -2.41 2.49 -12.80
CA ARG A 117 -3.21 1.38 -13.34
C ARG A 117 -3.46 0.36 -12.26
N GLU A 118 -4.71 -0.05 -12.12
CA GLU A 118 -5.08 -1.11 -11.20
C GLU A 118 -4.52 -2.46 -11.65
N ASP A 119 -4.10 -3.25 -10.69
CA ASP A 119 -3.87 -4.68 -10.83
C ASP A 119 -4.92 -5.42 -10.00
N ALA A 120 -6.03 -5.75 -10.66
CA ALA A 120 -7.18 -6.38 -10.00
C ALA A 120 -6.89 -7.82 -9.54
N ASP A 121 -5.84 -8.44 -10.08
CA ASP A 121 -5.43 -9.81 -9.76
C ASP A 121 -4.32 -9.83 -8.70
N TYR A 122 -3.91 -8.67 -8.17
CA TYR A 122 -2.84 -8.59 -7.18
C TYR A 122 -3.23 -9.33 -5.90
N ASN A 123 -2.51 -10.40 -5.59
CA ASN A 123 -2.79 -11.25 -4.45
C ASN A 123 -1.66 -11.21 -3.42
N ILE A 124 -1.92 -10.57 -2.28
CA ILE A 124 -0.96 -10.53 -1.16
C ILE A 124 -0.72 -11.92 -0.53
N TRP A 125 -1.62 -12.88 -0.80
CA TRP A 125 -1.62 -14.22 -0.22
C TRP A 125 -0.91 -15.28 -1.06
N GLU A 126 -0.46 -14.95 -2.28
CA GLU A 126 0.06 -15.92 -3.27
C GLU A 126 1.09 -16.90 -2.67
N ASN A 127 1.92 -16.44 -1.72
CA ASN A 127 2.96 -17.23 -1.07
C ASN A 127 2.85 -17.27 0.45
N ILE A 128 1.66 -16.98 1.00
CA ILE A 128 1.42 -16.91 2.44
C ILE A 128 0.45 -18.00 2.84
N PHE A 129 0.94 -18.96 3.63
CA PHE A 129 0.10 -19.92 4.31
C PHE A 129 -0.28 -19.40 5.70
N ILE A 130 -1.57 -19.23 5.93
CA ILE A 130 -2.10 -18.82 7.23
C ILE A 130 -2.36 -20.03 8.13
N LYS A 131 -2.22 -19.82 9.43
CA LYS A 131 -2.56 -20.76 10.49
C LYS A 131 -3.39 -20.06 11.54
N LEU A 132 -4.13 -20.84 12.33
CA LEU A 132 -4.87 -20.31 13.48
C LEU A 132 -3.99 -19.43 14.40
N GLU A 133 -2.77 -19.90 14.69
CA GLU A 133 -1.82 -19.25 15.59
C GLU A 133 -1.32 -17.89 15.08
N ASP A 134 -1.49 -17.60 13.80
CA ASP A 134 -1.15 -16.29 13.23
C ASP A 134 -2.11 -15.20 13.75
N PHE A 135 -3.33 -15.59 14.13
CA PHE A 135 -4.40 -14.68 14.53
C PHE A 135 -4.88 -14.91 15.96
N ILE A 136 -4.60 -16.05 16.58
CA ILE A 136 -5.16 -16.40 17.90
C ILE A 136 -4.08 -16.96 18.84
N ASP A 137 -4.06 -16.49 20.09
CA ASP A 137 -3.29 -17.08 21.19
C ASP A 137 -3.94 -18.37 21.70
N LEU A 138 -3.42 -19.52 21.29
CA LEU A 138 -3.95 -20.81 21.74
C LEU A 138 -3.82 -21.03 23.25
N SER A 139 -2.88 -20.36 23.93
CA SER A 139 -2.71 -20.51 25.38
C SER A 139 -3.89 -19.94 26.19
N LEU A 140 -4.70 -19.10 25.54
CA LEU A 140 -5.87 -18.47 26.13
C LEU A 140 -7.19 -19.16 25.74
N LEU A 141 -7.12 -20.23 24.94
CA LEU A 141 -8.29 -20.96 24.48
C LEU A 141 -8.56 -22.21 25.32
N LYS A 142 -9.83 -22.64 25.33
CA LYS A 142 -10.19 -23.97 25.79
C LYS A 142 -9.83 -25.02 24.72
N PRO A 143 -9.27 -26.18 25.08
CA PRO A 143 -8.81 -27.16 24.09
C PRO A 143 -9.91 -27.74 23.18
N ASP A 144 -11.16 -27.75 23.63
CA ASP A 144 -12.30 -28.35 22.93
C ASP A 144 -12.74 -27.59 21.66
N ILE A 145 -12.43 -26.29 21.56
CA ILE A 145 -12.79 -25.46 20.39
C ILE A 145 -11.69 -25.38 19.32
N VAL A 146 -10.46 -25.78 19.65
CA VAL A 146 -9.26 -25.46 18.85
C VAL A 146 -9.32 -26.07 17.44
N GLU A 147 -9.73 -27.33 17.31
CA GLU A 147 -9.76 -28.02 16.01
C GLU A 147 -10.81 -27.43 15.06
N GLU A 148 -11.99 -27.10 15.56
CA GLU A 148 -13.04 -26.48 14.75
C GLU A 148 -12.67 -25.06 14.34
N LEU A 149 -12.16 -24.27 15.29
CA LEU A 149 -11.68 -22.92 15.03
C LEU A 149 -10.54 -22.94 14.00
N ARG A 150 -9.61 -23.89 14.11
CA ARG A 150 -8.52 -24.06 13.14
C ARG A 150 -9.06 -24.28 11.73
N LYS A 151 -10.00 -25.21 11.59
CA LYS A 151 -10.65 -25.49 10.31
C LYS A 151 -11.30 -24.24 9.73
N ASN A 152 -12.02 -23.46 10.54
CA ASN A 152 -12.70 -22.25 10.07
C ASN A 152 -11.71 -21.16 9.62
N VAL A 153 -10.64 -20.93 10.39
CA VAL A 153 -9.62 -19.93 10.04
C VAL A 153 -8.83 -20.35 8.80
N GLU A 154 -8.32 -21.58 8.76
CA GLU A 154 -7.45 -22.06 7.68
C GLU A 154 -8.22 -22.30 6.36
N SER A 155 -9.56 -22.44 6.43
CA SER A 155 -10.43 -22.46 5.24
C SER A 155 -10.91 -21.08 4.80
N LEU A 156 -10.42 -20.00 5.42
CA LEU A 156 -10.81 -18.61 5.12
C LEU A 156 -12.31 -18.36 5.29
N LYS A 157 -12.95 -18.98 6.30
CA LYS A 157 -14.37 -18.74 6.62
C LYS A 157 -14.62 -17.27 7.00
N TYR A 158 -13.66 -16.67 7.71
CA TYR A 158 -13.76 -15.31 8.22
C TYR A 158 -13.16 -14.29 7.25
N MET A 159 -13.67 -13.06 7.34
CA MET A 159 -13.05 -11.93 6.66
C MET A 159 -11.75 -11.53 7.34
N PHE A 160 -10.85 -10.92 6.57
CA PHE A 160 -9.58 -10.39 7.06
C PHE A 160 -9.51 -8.91 6.76
N TYR A 161 -9.41 -8.09 7.79
CA TYR A 161 -9.21 -6.65 7.72
C TYR A 161 -7.74 -6.31 7.58
N TYR A 162 -7.46 -5.23 6.85
CA TYR A 162 -6.10 -4.79 6.58
C TYR A 162 -5.85 -3.44 7.26
N GLN A 163 -4.59 -3.24 7.65
CA GLN A 163 -4.09 -1.92 8.04
C GLN A 163 -2.78 -1.64 7.27
N LEU A 164 -2.80 -0.58 6.48
CA LEU A 164 -1.67 -0.13 5.68
C LEU A 164 -0.60 0.53 6.55
N PRO A 165 0.69 0.38 6.20
CA PRO A 165 1.77 1.00 6.96
C PRO A 165 1.80 2.51 6.77
N GLN A 166 1.53 3.26 7.84
CA GLN A 166 2.00 4.65 7.92
C GLN A 166 3.53 4.72 8.11
N LYS A 167 4.13 3.72 8.74
CA LYS A 167 5.58 3.63 8.96
C LYS A 167 6.09 2.24 8.59
N GLY A 168 7.28 2.20 7.97
CA GLY A 168 7.84 0.96 7.46
C GLY A 168 7.08 0.48 6.23
N THR A 169 7.17 -0.81 5.94
CA THR A 169 6.60 -1.41 4.72
C THR A 169 5.74 -2.63 5.00
N SER A 170 5.48 -2.94 6.27
CA SER A 170 4.74 -4.12 6.69
C SER A 170 3.25 -3.84 6.75
N LEU A 171 2.46 -4.76 6.23
CA LEU A 171 1.01 -4.72 6.31
C LEU A 171 0.56 -5.55 7.52
N LYS A 172 -0.45 -5.06 8.24
CA LYS A 172 -1.08 -5.81 9.32
C LYS A 172 -2.42 -6.35 8.87
N ILE A 173 -2.73 -7.55 9.32
CA ILE A 173 -3.94 -8.29 8.97
C ILE A 173 -4.62 -8.73 10.26
N LEU A 174 -5.90 -8.46 10.36
CA LEU A 174 -6.74 -8.81 11.48
C LEU A 174 -7.85 -9.73 11.00
N ILE A 175 -8.11 -10.79 11.73
CA ILE A 175 -9.31 -11.59 11.49
C ILE A 175 -10.54 -10.83 11.96
N ASP A 176 -11.69 -11.04 11.32
CA ASP A 176 -12.97 -10.51 11.79
C ASP A 176 -13.31 -11.10 13.16
N ARG A 177 -13.06 -10.30 14.19
CA ARG A 177 -13.22 -10.70 15.58
C ARG A 177 -14.68 -10.87 15.97
N GLU A 178 -15.57 -10.05 15.42
CA GLU A 178 -17.00 -10.11 15.75
C GLU A 178 -17.58 -11.43 15.24
N SER A 179 -17.39 -11.73 13.95
CA SER A 179 -17.80 -13.02 13.36
C SER A 179 -17.19 -14.22 14.07
N LEU A 180 -15.93 -14.11 14.49
CA LEU A 180 -15.23 -15.17 15.22
C LEU A 180 -15.79 -15.41 16.63
N ILE A 181 -16.15 -14.35 17.35
CA ILE A 181 -16.76 -14.43 18.69
C ILE A 181 -18.22 -14.91 18.60
N GLU A 182 -18.96 -14.53 17.56
CA GLU A 182 -20.32 -15.05 17.32
C GLU A 182 -20.34 -16.57 17.12
N ASP A 183 -19.37 -17.13 16.40
CA ASP A 183 -19.22 -18.58 16.25
C ASP A 183 -18.69 -19.26 17.54
N PHE A 184 -17.86 -18.55 18.31
CA PHE A 184 -17.14 -19.09 19.47
C PHE A 184 -17.12 -18.09 20.64
N GLU A 185 -18.25 -17.95 21.34
CA GLU A 185 -18.45 -16.98 22.44
C GLU A 185 -17.40 -17.06 23.57
N THR A 186 -16.71 -18.20 23.68
CA THR A 186 -15.70 -18.43 24.73
C THR A 186 -14.32 -17.87 24.41
N ILE A 187 -14.09 -17.34 23.20
CA ILE A 187 -12.80 -16.77 22.82
C ILE A 187 -12.65 -15.39 23.52
N PRO A 188 -11.65 -15.20 24.39
CA PRO A 188 -11.41 -13.90 25.00
C PRO A 188 -10.87 -12.93 23.96
N TYR A 189 -11.23 -11.66 24.07
CA TYR A 189 -10.80 -10.61 23.15
C TYR A 189 -9.26 -10.53 23.06
N GLU A 190 -8.59 -10.74 24.19
CA GLU A 190 -7.13 -10.73 24.33
C GLU A 190 -6.42 -11.89 23.61
N ALA A 191 -7.15 -12.94 23.23
CA ALA A 191 -6.57 -14.01 22.41
C ALA A 191 -6.35 -13.56 20.96
N CYS A 192 -7.05 -12.54 20.47
CA CYS A 192 -6.92 -12.10 19.09
C CYS A 192 -5.62 -11.31 18.87
N LYS A 193 -4.89 -11.68 17.83
CA LYS A 193 -3.62 -11.10 17.40
C LYS A 193 -3.72 -10.56 15.99
N GLU A 194 -2.74 -9.74 15.64
CA GLU A 194 -2.54 -9.23 14.28
C GLU A 194 -1.43 -10.02 13.61
N LEU A 195 -1.71 -10.55 12.41
CA LEU A 195 -0.68 -11.08 11.53
C LEU A 195 0.03 -9.91 10.85
N THR A 196 1.35 -9.81 11.00
CA THR A 196 2.16 -8.84 10.25
C THR A 196 2.86 -9.52 9.10
N ILE A 197 2.62 -9.06 7.87
CA ILE A 197 3.36 -9.48 6.68
C ILE A 197 4.31 -8.37 6.26
N ARG A 198 5.53 -8.73 5.88
CA ARG A 198 6.63 -7.81 5.55
C ARG A 198 6.84 -7.77 4.06
N TRP A 199 7.10 -6.57 3.53
CA TRP A 199 7.53 -6.37 2.16
C TRP A 199 9.05 -6.51 2.07
N VAL A 200 9.53 -7.62 1.51
CA VAL A 200 10.96 -7.91 1.38
C VAL A 200 11.26 -8.31 -0.06
N ASN A 201 12.15 -7.56 -0.71
CA ASN A 201 12.54 -7.81 -2.10
C ASN A 201 11.34 -7.92 -3.05
N GLU A 202 10.36 -7.02 -2.88
CA GLU A 202 9.15 -6.95 -3.70
C GLU A 202 8.24 -8.17 -3.59
N LYS A 203 8.29 -8.84 -2.44
CA LYS A 203 7.45 -9.98 -2.11
C LYS A 203 6.93 -9.84 -0.69
N TRP A 204 5.72 -10.32 -0.46
CA TRP A 204 5.17 -10.47 0.87
C TRP A 204 5.73 -11.72 1.54
N ILE A 205 6.24 -11.55 2.75
CA ILE A 205 6.69 -12.65 3.60
C ILE A 205 6.05 -12.53 4.97
N LYS A 206 5.79 -13.66 5.62
CA LYS A 206 5.47 -13.69 7.06
C LYS A 206 6.77 -13.44 7.86
#